data_AF-A0A538QNQ3-F1
#
_entry.id   AF-A0A538QNQ3-F1
#
_cell.length_a   1.000
_cell.length_b   1.000
_cell.length_c   1.000
_cell.angle_alpha   90.00
_cell.angle_beta   90.00
_cell.angle_gamma   90.00
#
_symmetry.space_group_name_H-M   'P 1'
#
loop_
_entity.id
_entity.type
_entity.pdbx_description
1 polymer ?
#
loop_
_entity_poly.entity_id
_entity_poly.type
_entity_poly.pdbx_seq_one_letter_code
_entity_poly.pdbx_strand_id
1 'polypeptide(L)'
;MKTWLRQHSGRCGAIGLVMVVAGALVAPWARGADSTGPHGSIYTVDNESGKARTINVAGFPVVAEANPFFLDLGGNGRRCVTCHEPNNNMGISAAGVQARFEATAGTDPIFRTNDGSNSPLADVSTVEARRAAYNMLLTKGLIRVGISIPAAAEFELVSVHDPYGYA
;
A
#
# COMPACT_ATOMS: atom_id res chain seq x y z
N MET A 1 -53.66 49.25 30.96
CA MET A 1 -54.96 49.59 30.34
C MET A 1 -54.72 50.54 29.17
N LYS A 2 -55.49 50.36 28.09
CA LYS A 2 -55.43 51.01 26.75
C LYS A 2 -54.61 50.29 25.67
N THR A 3 -55.34 49.38 25.04
CA THR A 3 -55.31 48.89 23.66
C THR A 3 -55.14 49.98 22.60
N TRP A 4 -54.49 49.67 21.47
CA TRP A 4 -55.14 49.76 20.15
C TRP A 4 -54.36 49.06 19.01
N LEU A 5 -55.14 48.53 18.07
CA LEU A 5 -54.76 47.72 16.91
C LEU A 5 -54.33 48.56 15.70
N ARG A 6 -53.64 47.87 14.78
CA ARG A 6 -53.72 47.97 13.30
C ARG A 6 -53.36 49.31 12.63
N GLN A 7 -52.45 49.23 11.67
CA GLN A 7 -52.78 49.45 10.25
C GLN A 7 -51.65 48.97 9.32
N HIS A 8 -51.98 48.00 8.47
CA HIS A 8 -51.29 47.77 7.21
C HIS A 8 -51.84 48.76 6.19
N SER A 9 -50.97 49.56 5.58
CA SER A 9 -51.21 50.19 4.27
C SER A 9 -49.90 50.81 3.77
N GLY A 10 -49.51 50.53 2.53
CA GLY A 10 -48.47 51.35 1.88
C GLY A 10 -47.52 50.64 0.93
N ARG A 11 -48.05 50.25 -0.24
CA ARG A 11 -47.53 50.56 -1.59
C ARG A 11 -46.10 50.10 -1.98
N CYS A 12 -46.10 49.37 -3.09
CA CYS A 12 -45.05 49.19 -4.10
C CYS A 12 -43.85 50.14 -4.02
N GLY A 13 -42.69 49.56 -3.76
CA GLY A 13 -41.39 50.07 -4.19
C GLY A 13 -40.67 48.97 -4.96
N ALA A 14 -40.91 48.89 -6.27
CA ALA A 14 -40.04 48.14 -7.16
C ALA A 14 -38.75 48.96 -7.31
N ILE A 15 -37.69 48.54 -6.62
CA ILE A 15 -36.34 49.01 -6.87
C ILE A 15 -35.52 47.77 -7.17
N GLY A 16 -35.29 47.54 -8.46
CA GLY A 16 -34.39 46.52 -8.95
C GLY A 16 -32.99 46.78 -8.45
N LEU A 17 -32.36 45.75 -7.88
CA LEU A 17 -30.93 45.73 -7.67
C LEU A 17 -30.33 44.66 -8.59
N VAL A 18 -29.42 45.16 -9.41
CA VAL A 18 -28.69 44.50 -10.50
C VAL A 18 -27.99 43.24 -10.00
N MET A 19 -28.31 42.09 -10.60
CA MET A 19 -27.48 40.88 -10.51
C MET A 19 -26.17 41.12 -11.28
N VAL A 20 -25.11 41.48 -10.56
CA VAL A 20 -23.75 41.34 -11.10
C VAL A 20 -23.36 39.87 -10.92
N VAL A 21 -23.68 39.04 -11.91
CA VAL A 21 -23.06 37.72 -12.06
C VAL A 21 -21.63 37.98 -12.53
N ALA A 22 -20.70 38.11 -11.58
CA ALA A 22 -19.27 38.03 -11.89
C ALA A 22 -18.97 36.58 -12.28
N GLY A 23 -19.15 36.26 -13.55
CA GLY A 23 -18.63 35.04 -14.17
C GLY A 23 -17.11 35.08 -14.16
N ALA A 24 -16.50 34.69 -13.04
CA ALA A 24 -15.11 34.31 -13.02
C ALA A 24 -14.99 33.00 -13.81
N LEU A 25 -14.48 33.13 -15.03
CA LEU A 25 -14.13 32.05 -15.91
C LEU A 25 -13.34 30.98 -15.14
N VAL A 26 -13.90 29.77 -15.19
CA VAL A 26 -13.33 28.55 -14.63
C VAL A 26 -11.98 28.31 -15.31
N ALA A 27 -10.91 28.63 -14.60
CA ALA A 27 -9.62 28.01 -14.86
C ALA A 27 -9.43 26.97 -13.77
N PRO A 28 -9.67 25.67 -14.03
CA PRO A 28 -9.21 24.63 -13.12
C PRO A 28 -7.71 24.50 -13.35
N TRP A 29 -6.95 25.44 -12.83
CA TRP A 29 -5.55 25.18 -12.54
C TRP A 29 -5.61 24.40 -11.24
N ALA A 30 -5.80 23.09 -11.39
CA ALA A 30 -5.39 22.13 -10.39
C ALA A 30 -3.89 22.38 -10.16
N ARG A 31 -3.57 23.32 -9.26
CA ARG A 31 -2.34 23.24 -8.50
C ARG A 31 -2.51 21.97 -7.69
N GLY A 32 -1.85 20.89 -8.13
CA GLY A 32 -1.73 19.68 -7.35
C GLY A 32 -1.31 20.11 -5.95
N ALA A 33 -2.26 20.09 -5.03
CA ALA A 33 -1.90 20.07 -3.63
C ALA A 33 -1.15 18.75 -3.49
N ASP A 34 0.13 18.82 -3.13
CA ASP A 34 0.87 17.69 -2.60
C ASP A 34 0.06 17.19 -1.41
N SER A 35 -0.87 16.27 -1.67
CA SER A 35 -1.57 15.56 -0.62
C SER A 35 -0.54 14.58 -0.11
N THR A 36 0.15 14.98 0.94
CA THR A 36 1.16 14.16 1.60
C THR A 36 0.49 13.18 2.54
N GLY A 37 0.95 11.94 2.54
CA GLY A 37 0.49 10.90 3.46
C GLY A 37 -0.18 9.73 2.74
N PRO A 38 -0.64 8.71 3.48
CA PRO A 38 -1.13 7.45 2.90
C PRO A 38 -2.24 7.68 1.86
N HIS A 39 -3.16 8.59 2.17
CA HIS A 39 -4.33 8.86 1.35
C HIS A 39 -4.14 10.00 0.34
N GLY A 40 -2.90 10.47 0.17
CA GLY A 40 -2.57 11.50 -0.80
C GLY A 40 -1.78 10.96 -1.98
N SER A 41 -1.59 11.76 -3.02
CA SER A 41 -0.85 11.39 -4.23
C SER A 41 0.66 11.29 -4.01
N ILE A 42 1.16 11.72 -2.84
CA ILE A 42 2.55 11.64 -2.45
C ILE A 42 2.68 10.96 -1.08
N TYR A 43 3.42 9.86 -1.05
CA TYR A 43 3.74 9.14 0.18
C TYR A 43 5.25 9.18 0.44
N THR A 44 5.66 9.73 1.58
CA THR A 44 7.08 9.85 1.96
C THR A 44 7.36 9.04 3.22
N VAL A 45 8.43 8.26 3.21
CA VAL A 45 8.86 7.43 4.34
C VAL A 45 10.34 7.61 4.61
N ASP A 46 10.73 7.47 5.86
CA ASP A 46 12.13 7.48 6.27
C ASP A 46 12.78 6.13 5.95
N ASN A 47 14.05 6.16 5.53
CA ASN A 47 14.88 4.97 5.36
C ASN A 47 16.34 5.29 5.68
N GLU A 48 17.22 4.31 5.57
CA GLU A 48 18.65 4.44 5.89
C GLU A 48 19.39 5.46 5.01
N SER A 49 18.80 5.83 3.86
CA SER A 49 19.32 6.86 2.95
C SER A 49 18.68 8.24 3.16
N GLY A 50 17.84 8.42 4.18
CA GLY A 50 17.11 9.65 4.47
C GLY A 50 15.61 9.47 4.27
N LYS A 51 15.11 9.78 3.06
CA LYS A 51 13.68 9.68 2.74
C LYS A 51 13.45 9.08 1.35
N ALA A 52 12.50 8.16 1.26
CA ALA A 52 11.94 7.66 0.01
C ALA A 52 10.57 8.32 -0.25
N ARG A 53 10.25 8.61 -1.50
CA ARG A 53 8.97 9.20 -1.90
C ARG A 53 8.35 8.41 -3.06
N THR A 54 7.13 7.92 -2.84
CA THR A 54 6.28 7.34 -3.89
C THR A 54 5.29 8.40 -4.37
N ILE A 55 5.17 8.56 -5.69
CA ILE A 55 4.29 9.55 -6.30
C ILE A 55 3.34 8.84 -7.26
N ASN A 56 2.04 9.06 -7.07
CA ASN A 56 1.03 8.66 -8.03
C ASN A 56 0.79 9.81 -9.03
N VAL A 57 1.33 9.67 -10.25
CA VAL A 57 1.27 10.72 -11.28
C VAL A 57 -0.15 10.98 -11.82
N ALA A 58 -1.09 10.07 -11.60
CA ALA A 58 -2.50 10.26 -11.94
C ALA A 58 -3.25 11.08 -10.88
N GLY A 59 -2.60 11.45 -9.77
CA GLY A 59 -3.17 12.30 -8.71
C GLY A 59 -4.07 11.57 -7.71
N PHE A 60 -4.23 10.24 -7.84
CA PHE A 60 -4.97 9.42 -6.88
C PHE A 60 -4.12 9.09 -5.64
N PRO A 61 -4.73 8.71 -4.50
CA PRO A 61 -4.01 8.25 -3.32
C PRO A 61 -2.99 7.15 -3.63
N VAL A 62 -1.82 7.19 -2.99
CA VAL A 62 -0.83 6.10 -3.07
C VAL A 62 -1.37 4.85 -2.36
N VAL A 63 -1.93 5.00 -1.15
CA VAL A 63 -2.67 3.94 -0.46
C VAL A 63 -4.15 4.08 -0.82
N ALA A 64 -4.57 3.32 -1.82
CA ALA A 64 -5.92 3.32 -2.38
C ALA A 64 -6.54 1.93 -2.23
N GLU A 65 -7.16 1.63 -1.09
CA GLU A 65 -7.67 0.29 -0.76
C GLU A 65 -8.68 -0.29 -1.76
N ALA A 66 -9.42 0.58 -2.47
CA ALA A 66 -10.36 0.18 -3.52
C ALA A 66 -9.68 -0.13 -4.88
N ASN A 67 -8.40 0.19 -5.04
CA ASN A 67 -7.66 -0.10 -6.26
C ASN A 67 -7.27 -1.59 -6.31
N PRO A 68 -7.34 -2.26 -7.47
CA PRO A 68 -6.96 -3.67 -7.62
C PRO A 68 -5.59 -4.05 -7.04
N PHE A 69 -4.65 -3.12 -6.95
CA PHE A 69 -3.34 -3.31 -6.31
C PHE A 69 -3.43 -3.74 -4.82
N PHE A 70 -4.49 -3.33 -4.14
CA PHE A 70 -4.76 -3.59 -2.72
C PHE A 70 -5.77 -4.72 -2.51
N LEU A 71 -6.24 -5.35 -3.59
CA LEU A 71 -7.19 -6.47 -3.54
C LEU A 71 -6.46 -7.80 -3.72
N ASP A 72 -7.10 -8.87 -3.27
CA ASP A 72 -6.52 -10.21 -3.30
C ASP A 72 -6.35 -10.69 -4.77
N LEU A 73 -5.15 -11.19 -5.09
CA LEU A 73 -4.77 -11.65 -6.43
C LEU A 73 -5.19 -13.11 -6.73
N GLY A 74 -6.06 -13.68 -5.89
CA GLY A 74 -6.51 -15.06 -6.00
C GLY A 74 -6.73 -15.69 -4.62
N GLY A 75 -6.58 -17.01 -4.53
CA GLY A 75 -6.92 -17.77 -3.32
C GLY A 75 -5.87 -17.75 -2.20
N ASN A 76 -4.69 -17.17 -2.41
CA ASN A 76 -3.59 -17.19 -1.44
C ASN A 76 -3.55 -15.93 -0.53
N GLY A 77 -4.56 -15.06 -0.60
CA GLY A 77 -4.66 -13.87 0.25
C GLY A 77 -3.55 -12.82 0.04
N ARG A 78 -2.66 -13.00 -0.95
CA ARG A 78 -1.66 -11.99 -1.30
C ARG A 78 -2.27 -10.95 -2.23
N ARG A 79 -1.78 -9.74 -2.04
CA ARG A 79 -2.12 -8.53 -2.80
C ARG A 79 -0.83 -8.02 -3.42
N CYS A 80 -0.89 -7.14 -4.42
CA CYS A 80 0.34 -6.51 -4.93
C CYS A 80 1.09 -5.80 -3.79
N VAL A 81 0.34 -5.12 -2.91
CA VAL A 81 0.85 -4.42 -1.73
C VAL A 81 1.42 -5.36 -0.65
N THR A 82 1.24 -6.68 -0.72
CA THR A 82 1.89 -7.60 0.23
C THR A 82 3.41 -7.55 0.11
N CYS A 83 3.93 -7.39 -1.11
CA CYS A 83 5.37 -7.29 -1.37
C CYS A 83 5.80 -5.90 -1.88
N HIS A 84 4.88 -5.13 -2.48
CA HIS A 84 5.15 -3.77 -2.95
C HIS A 84 4.58 -2.76 -1.97
N GLU A 85 5.13 -2.71 -0.76
CA GLU A 85 4.62 -1.83 0.29
C GLU A 85 5.13 -0.40 0.11
N PRO A 86 4.24 0.61 0.02
CA PRO A 86 4.65 2.01 -0.02
C PRO A 86 5.53 2.40 1.19
N ASN A 87 5.28 1.80 2.36
CA ASN A 87 6.04 2.07 3.57
C ASN A 87 7.45 1.48 3.58
N ASN A 88 7.75 0.58 2.65
CA ASN A 88 9.09 0.02 2.42
C ASN A 88 9.58 0.37 1.00
N ASN A 89 9.33 1.60 0.56
CA ASN A 89 9.77 2.10 -0.75
C ASN A 89 9.35 1.19 -1.93
N MET A 90 8.08 0.76 -1.93
CA MET A 90 7.49 -0.15 -2.93
C MET A 90 8.14 -1.54 -3.00
N GLY A 91 8.80 -1.95 -1.90
CA GLY A 91 9.34 -3.30 -1.70
C GLY A 91 8.97 -3.85 -0.33
N ILE A 92 9.83 -4.71 0.21
CA ILE A 92 9.79 -5.21 1.60
C ILE A 92 11.13 -4.96 2.27
N SER A 93 11.11 -4.81 3.60
CA SER A 93 12.32 -4.75 4.43
C SER A 93 12.30 -5.88 5.46
N ALA A 94 13.47 -6.34 5.89
CA ALA A 94 13.56 -7.37 6.95
C ALA A 94 12.83 -6.91 8.23
N ALA A 95 12.97 -5.63 8.61
CA ALA A 95 12.27 -5.05 9.74
C ALA A 95 10.73 -5.08 9.56
N GLY A 96 10.22 -4.71 8.38
CA GLY A 96 8.79 -4.77 8.08
C GLY A 96 8.23 -6.19 8.12
N VAL A 97 8.98 -7.16 7.60
CA VAL A 97 8.63 -8.59 7.67
C VAL A 97 8.62 -9.08 9.12
N GLN A 98 9.60 -8.72 9.94
CA GLN A 98 9.62 -9.08 11.37
C GLN A 98 8.38 -8.56 12.10
N ALA A 99 8.02 -7.30 11.87
CA ALA A 99 6.81 -6.70 12.45
C ALA A 99 5.53 -7.47 12.03
N ARG A 100 5.42 -7.85 10.76
CA ARG A 100 4.32 -8.71 10.27
C ARG A 100 4.31 -10.08 10.95
N PHE A 101 5.47 -10.69 11.15
CA PHE A 101 5.58 -11.98 11.82
C PHE A 101 5.11 -11.90 13.26
N GLU A 102 5.55 -10.89 14.01
CA GLU A 102 5.17 -10.68 15.41
C GLU A 102 3.67 -10.41 15.55
N ALA A 103 3.10 -9.59 14.65
CA ALA A 103 1.68 -9.27 14.66
C ALA A 103 0.78 -10.48 14.32
N THR A 104 1.26 -11.42 13.51
CA THR A 104 0.44 -12.51 12.96
C THR A 104 0.89 -13.91 13.39
N ALA A 105 1.91 -14.00 14.23
CA ALA A 105 2.61 -15.25 14.55
C ALA A 105 3.03 -16.05 13.29
N GLY A 106 3.42 -15.35 12.21
CA GLY A 106 3.81 -15.95 10.94
C GLY A 106 2.66 -16.45 10.06
N THR A 107 1.46 -15.87 10.20
CA THR A 107 0.29 -16.21 9.37
C THR A 107 -0.08 -15.16 8.32
N ASP A 108 0.60 -14.01 8.30
CA ASP A 108 0.46 -13.02 7.22
C ASP A 108 0.66 -13.69 5.84
N PRO A 109 -0.13 -13.32 4.80
CA PRO A 109 -0.02 -13.92 3.47
C PRO A 109 1.38 -13.90 2.84
N ILE A 110 2.30 -13.05 3.30
CA ILE A 110 3.71 -13.10 2.85
C ILE A 110 4.42 -14.39 3.30
N PHE A 111 4.02 -14.98 4.42
CA PHE A 111 4.60 -16.19 5.00
C PHE A 111 3.97 -17.44 4.38
N ARG A 112 4.58 -17.94 3.30
CA ARG A 112 4.14 -19.14 2.61
C ARG A 112 5.31 -20.04 2.23
N THR A 113 5.05 -21.33 2.14
CA THR A 113 6.09 -22.31 1.85
C THR A 113 6.52 -22.30 0.38
N ASN A 114 5.68 -21.82 -0.54
CA ASN A 114 6.02 -21.83 -1.97
C ASN A 114 7.18 -20.89 -2.34
N ASP A 115 7.41 -19.82 -1.57
CA ASP A 115 8.45 -18.83 -1.87
C ASP A 115 8.97 -18.03 -0.66
N GLY A 116 8.19 -17.91 0.42
CA GLY A 116 8.55 -17.15 1.62
C GLY A 116 9.38 -17.95 2.63
N SER A 117 9.40 -19.29 2.53
CA SER A 117 10.19 -20.17 3.39
C SER A 117 11.54 -20.52 2.78
N ASN A 118 12.43 -21.00 3.63
CA ASN A 118 13.70 -21.58 3.24
C ASN A 118 13.52 -22.90 2.49
N SER A 119 12.34 -23.51 2.44
CA SER A 119 12.06 -24.72 1.66
C SER A 119 10.53 -24.89 1.54
N PRO A 120 9.99 -25.30 0.39
CA PRO A 120 8.57 -25.63 0.28
C PRO A 120 8.14 -26.82 1.13
N LEU A 121 9.10 -27.56 1.69
CA LEU A 121 8.90 -28.67 2.61
C LEU A 121 9.13 -28.27 4.08
N ALA A 122 9.39 -26.99 4.37
CA ALA A 122 9.65 -26.53 5.73
C ALA A 122 8.44 -26.73 6.66
N ASP A 123 8.71 -27.13 7.90
CA ASP A 123 7.69 -27.23 8.94
C ASP A 123 7.19 -25.83 9.35
N VAL A 124 5.87 -25.64 9.30
CA VAL A 124 5.17 -24.41 9.68
C VAL A 124 4.07 -24.66 10.71
N SER A 125 4.12 -25.80 11.40
CA SER A 125 3.08 -26.27 12.33
C SER A 125 2.97 -25.45 13.61
N THR A 126 4.06 -24.86 14.07
CA THR A 126 4.12 -24.01 15.28
C THR A 126 4.66 -22.61 14.96
N VAL A 127 4.58 -21.68 15.92
CA VAL A 127 5.18 -20.34 15.77
C VAL A 127 6.70 -20.45 15.64
N GLU A 128 7.31 -21.32 16.43
CA GLU A 128 8.75 -21.58 16.43
C GLU A 128 9.20 -22.22 15.12
N ALA A 129 8.44 -23.21 14.62
CA ALA A 129 8.69 -23.84 13.33
C ALA A 129 8.59 -22.82 12.19
N ARG A 130 7.55 -21.97 12.18
CA ARG A 130 7.42 -20.86 11.22
C ARG A 130 8.59 -19.88 11.28
N ARG A 131 9.07 -19.54 12.49
CA ARG A 131 10.23 -18.64 12.63
C ARG A 131 11.48 -19.24 11.99
N ALA A 132 11.72 -20.54 12.18
CA ALA A 132 12.82 -21.25 11.53
C ALA A 132 12.62 -21.34 10.01
N ALA A 133 11.41 -21.72 9.57
CA ALA A 133 11.04 -21.88 8.17
C ALA A 133 11.17 -20.58 7.38
N TYR A 134 10.81 -19.43 7.96
CA TYR A 134 10.83 -18.13 7.29
C TYR A 134 12.09 -17.31 7.62
N ASN A 135 13.15 -17.93 8.15
CA ASN A 135 14.32 -17.20 8.65
C ASN A 135 15.01 -16.33 7.59
N MET A 136 15.15 -16.77 6.34
CA MET A 136 15.74 -15.95 5.27
C MET A 136 14.88 -14.72 4.95
N LEU A 137 13.55 -14.89 4.93
CA LEU A 137 12.61 -13.79 4.76
C LEU A 137 12.67 -12.82 5.96
N LEU A 138 12.69 -13.35 7.19
CA LEU A 138 12.75 -12.55 8.42
C LEU A 138 14.04 -11.77 8.58
N THR A 139 15.19 -12.35 8.22
CA THR A 139 16.50 -11.75 8.49
C THR A 139 17.07 -10.97 7.31
N LYS A 140 16.59 -11.24 6.08
CA LYS A 140 17.12 -10.64 4.84
C LYS A 140 16.05 -10.06 3.92
N GLY A 141 14.76 -10.24 4.20
CA GLY A 141 13.70 -9.86 3.27
C GLY A 141 13.70 -10.70 1.99
N LEU A 142 14.27 -11.91 2.02
CA LEU A 142 14.49 -12.73 0.82
C LEU A 142 13.26 -13.58 0.48
N ILE A 143 12.74 -13.42 -0.74
CA ILE A 143 11.76 -14.32 -1.37
C ILE A 143 12.51 -15.29 -2.29
N ARG A 144 12.23 -16.59 -2.14
CA ARG A 144 12.85 -17.66 -2.92
C ARG A 144 12.01 -17.98 -4.15
N VAL A 145 12.59 -17.80 -5.34
CA VAL A 145 11.97 -18.19 -6.62
C VAL A 145 12.80 -19.32 -7.21
N GLY A 146 12.22 -20.51 -7.32
CA GLY A 146 12.86 -21.65 -7.96
C GLY A 146 12.93 -21.46 -9.47
N ILE A 147 14.13 -21.56 -10.03
CA ILE A 147 14.39 -21.48 -11.47
C ILE A 147 15.21 -22.71 -11.85
N SER A 148 14.77 -23.45 -12.87
CA SER A 148 15.50 -24.62 -13.37
C SER A 148 16.79 -24.22 -14.09
N ILE A 149 17.80 -25.09 -14.05
CA ILE A 149 18.99 -24.93 -14.90
C ILE A 149 18.54 -24.91 -16.36
N PRO A 150 18.94 -23.88 -17.15
CA PRO A 150 18.58 -23.83 -18.56
C PRO A 150 19.07 -25.05 -19.33
N ALA A 151 18.28 -25.55 -20.29
CA ALA A 151 18.66 -26.71 -21.10
C ALA A 151 19.95 -26.52 -21.91
N ALA A 152 20.31 -25.27 -22.20
CA ALA A 152 21.53 -24.89 -22.92
C ALA A 152 22.63 -24.36 -21.99
N ALA A 153 22.60 -24.68 -20.69
CA ALA A 153 23.65 -24.26 -19.76
C ALA A 153 25.01 -24.85 -20.16
N GLU A 154 26.04 -24.00 -20.21
CA GLU A 154 27.44 -24.41 -20.44
C GLU A 154 28.14 -24.83 -19.13
N PHE A 155 27.36 -25.17 -18.10
CA PHE A 155 27.81 -25.65 -16.79
C PHE A 155 26.93 -26.81 -16.32
N GLU A 156 27.48 -27.64 -15.44
CA GLU A 156 26.76 -28.72 -14.76
C GLU A 156 26.72 -28.50 -13.24
N LEU A 157 25.61 -28.90 -12.60
CA LEU A 157 25.48 -28.95 -11.15
C LEU A 157 25.98 -30.30 -10.65
N VAL A 158 27.23 -30.34 -10.18
CA VAL A 158 27.88 -31.59 -9.75
C VAL A 158 27.58 -31.97 -8.29
N SER A 159 27.26 -31.00 -7.44
CA SER A 159 26.86 -31.24 -6.04
C SER A 159 26.12 -30.03 -5.45
N VAL A 160 25.32 -30.29 -4.42
CA VAL A 160 24.57 -29.28 -3.65
C VAL A 160 24.88 -29.46 -2.17
N HIS A 161 25.19 -28.36 -1.48
CA HIS A 161 25.25 -28.31 -0.02
C HIS A 161 24.27 -27.25 0.48
N ASP A 162 23.02 -27.65 0.69
CA ASP A 162 21.97 -26.78 1.20
C ASP A 162 21.53 -27.26 2.59
N PRO A 163 21.72 -26.45 3.65
CA PRO A 163 21.27 -26.80 5.00
C PRO A 163 19.75 -26.95 5.11
N TYR A 164 18.98 -26.44 4.13
CA TYR A 164 17.51 -26.55 4.10
C TYR A 164 17.00 -27.67 3.19
N GLY A 165 17.90 -28.38 2.50
CA GLY A 165 17.58 -29.56 1.69
C GLY A 165 16.70 -29.31 0.46
N TYR A 166 16.68 -28.09 -0.09
CA TYR A 166 15.88 -27.74 -1.26
C TYR A 166 16.56 -26.64 -2.11
N ALA A 167 17.52 -27.05 -2.95
CA ALA A 167 18.23 -26.20 -3.92
C ALA A 167 18.04 -26.70 -5.36
#